data_AF-A0AAD9B498-F1
#
_entry.id   AF-A0AAD9B498-F1
#
_cell.length_a   1.000
_cell.length_b   1.000
_cell.length_c   1.000
_cell.angle_alpha   90.00
_cell.angle_beta   90.00
_cell.angle_gamma   90.00
#
_symmetry.space_group_name_H-M   'P 1'
#
loop_
_entity.id
_entity.type
_entity.pdbx_description
1 polymer ?
#
loop_
_entity_poly.entity_id
_entity_poly.type
_entity_poly.pdbx_seq_one_letter_code
_entity_poly.pdbx_strand_id
1 'polypeptide(L)'
;VLKPYICSLESNIERRFQHIEVLGAFSVLGPKAVALNDAVTNISMLQTLTKKFIPGQEATVIQEWTSYKQHVLVGTFKDKTQAEIMQLLASEKDEWAEIYPNLCLLASAGLVIPVSSVNCERDFSTMNRVKTDLRNRLKGEHLAACLRIAVNGPAPEAFPYAQALELFFRKPRRIKCSDKQCHLCQK
;
A
#
# COMPACT_ATOMS: atom_id res chain seq x y z
N VAL A 1 -15.54 35.30 -11.42
CA VAL A 1 -14.48 34.71 -10.55
C VAL A 1 -14.80 33.27 -10.16
N LEU A 2 -16.03 32.92 -9.80
CA LEU A 2 -16.41 31.54 -9.39
C LEU A 2 -16.27 30.47 -10.49
N LYS A 3 -16.70 30.78 -11.72
CA LYS A 3 -16.69 29.82 -12.85
C LYS A 3 -15.30 29.25 -13.18
N PRO A 4 -14.22 30.06 -13.37
CA PRO A 4 -12.88 29.51 -13.61
C PRO A 4 -12.31 28.72 -12.43
N TYR A 5 -12.70 29.06 -11.19
CA TYR A 5 -12.31 28.28 -10.01
C TYR A 5 -12.96 26.89 -10.02
N ILE A 6 -14.26 26.81 -10.27
CA ILE A 6 -14.98 25.52 -10.36
C ILE A 6 -14.40 24.65 -11.47
N CYS A 7 -14.18 25.20 -12.68
CA CYS A 7 -13.59 24.43 -13.78
C CYS A 7 -12.16 23.93 -13.45
N SER A 8 -11.37 24.74 -12.73
CA SER A 8 -10.04 24.32 -12.28
C SER A 8 -10.12 23.23 -11.21
N LEU A 9 -11.12 23.27 -10.34
CA LEU A 9 -11.35 22.28 -9.30
C LEU A 9 -11.76 20.94 -9.92
N GLU A 10 -12.72 20.95 -10.84
CA GLU A 10 -13.16 19.78 -11.62
C GLU A 10 -11.96 19.14 -12.35
N SER A 11 -11.19 19.93 -13.11
CA SER A 11 -10.00 19.44 -13.82
C SER A 11 -8.95 18.83 -12.89
N ASN A 12 -8.78 19.37 -11.68
CA ASN A 12 -7.86 18.82 -10.70
C ASN A 12 -8.37 17.52 -10.09
N ILE A 13 -9.67 17.41 -9.81
CA ILE A 13 -10.29 16.18 -9.31
C ILE A 13 -10.18 15.09 -10.37
N GLU A 14 -10.58 15.36 -11.61
CA GLU A 14 -10.46 14.43 -12.73
C GLU A 14 -9.01 13.97 -12.96
N ARG A 15 -8.04 14.90 -12.92
CA ARG A 15 -6.62 14.58 -13.05
C ARG A 15 -6.11 13.72 -11.90
N ARG A 16 -6.60 13.93 -10.67
CA ARG A 16 -6.17 13.19 -9.49
C ARG A 16 -6.80 11.81 -9.39
N PHE A 17 -8.04 11.66 -9.86
CA PHE A 17 -8.84 10.44 -9.70
C PHE A 17 -9.19 9.78 -11.05
N GLN A 18 -8.22 9.72 -11.97
CA GLN A 18 -8.37 9.14 -13.32
C GLN A 18 -8.85 7.68 -13.33
N HIS A 19 -8.76 6.98 -12.20
CA HIS A 19 -9.09 5.57 -12.05
C HIS A 19 -10.06 5.32 -10.87
N ILE A 20 -10.93 6.29 -10.55
CA ILE A 20 -11.92 6.12 -9.47
C ILE A 20 -12.83 4.91 -9.72
N GLU A 21 -13.08 4.57 -10.98
CA GLU A 21 -13.84 3.40 -11.41
C GLU A 21 -13.22 2.09 -10.92
N VAL A 22 -11.87 2.01 -10.86
CA VAL A 22 -11.16 0.84 -10.34
C VAL A 22 -11.44 0.65 -8.85
N LEU A 23 -11.51 1.74 -8.08
CA LEU A 23 -11.83 1.68 -6.65
C LEU A 23 -13.29 1.26 -6.43
N GLY A 24 -14.21 1.82 -7.22
CA GLY A 24 -15.62 1.44 -7.18
C GLY A 24 -15.85 -0.02 -7.55
N ALA A 25 -15.05 -0.57 -8.48
CA ALA A 25 -15.17 -1.94 -8.95
C ALA A 25 -14.92 -3.00 -7.86
N PHE A 26 -14.13 -2.70 -6.81
CA PHE A 26 -13.93 -3.62 -5.68
C PHE A 26 -15.22 -3.92 -4.90
N SER A 27 -16.27 -3.11 -5.06
CA SER A 27 -17.59 -3.39 -4.46
C SER A 27 -18.21 -4.70 -4.94
N VAL A 28 -17.74 -5.26 -6.07
CA VAL A 28 -18.16 -6.57 -6.60
C VAL A 28 -17.83 -7.74 -5.67
N LEU A 29 -16.84 -7.56 -4.78
CA LEU A 29 -16.50 -8.52 -3.73
C LEU A 29 -17.39 -8.37 -2.48
N GLY A 30 -18.28 -7.38 -2.43
CA GLY A 30 -19.17 -7.16 -1.30
C GLY A 30 -20.47 -7.98 -1.36
N PRO A 31 -21.14 -8.18 -0.20
CA PRO A 31 -22.39 -8.95 -0.13
C PRO A 31 -23.54 -8.32 -0.93
N LYS A 32 -23.56 -7.00 -1.07
CA LYS A 32 -24.59 -6.29 -1.85
C LYS A 32 -24.56 -6.64 -3.34
N ALA A 33 -23.36 -6.75 -3.91
CA ALA A 33 -23.18 -7.10 -5.32
C ALA A 33 -23.68 -8.52 -5.61
N VAL A 34 -23.45 -9.44 -4.66
CA VAL A 34 -23.94 -10.82 -4.74
C VAL A 34 -25.46 -10.89 -4.57
N ALA A 35 -26.05 -10.13 -3.65
CA ALA A 35 -27.48 -10.13 -3.37
C ALA A 35 -28.34 -9.53 -4.51
N LEU A 36 -27.86 -8.47 -5.16
CA LEU A 36 -28.58 -7.82 -6.26
C LEU A 36 -28.55 -8.64 -7.56
N ASN A 37 -27.60 -9.57 -7.69
CA ASN A 37 -27.40 -10.47 -8.83
C ASN A 37 -27.48 -9.78 -10.22
N ASP A 38 -27.08 -8.52 -10.31
CA ASP A 38 -26.93 -7.81 -11.58
C ASP A 38 -25.66 -8.32 -12.30
N ALA A 39 -25.84 -9.34 -13.13
CA ALA A 39 -24.75 -9.99 -13.83
C ALA A 39 -23.97 -9.02 -14.73
N VAL A 40 -24.66 -8.07 -15.37
CA VAL A 40 -24.02 -7.14 -16.32
C VAL A 40 -23.08 -6.19 -15.59
N THR A 41 -23.57 -5.53 -14.54
CA THR A 41 -22.77 -4.60 -13.73
C THR A 41 -21.61 -5.31 -13.03
N ASN A 42 -21.86 -6.49 -12.44
CA ASN A 42 -20.83 -7.25 -11.75
C ASN A 42 -19.72 -7.72 -12.71
N ILE A 43 -20.07 -8.22 -13.90
CA ILE A 43 -19.08 -8.62 -14.90
C ILE A 43 -18.24 -7.42 -15.36
N SER A 44 -18.86 -6.26 -15.57
CA SER A 44 -18.14 -5.03 -15.94
C SER A 44 -17.14 -4.59 -14.86
N MET A 45 -17.52 -4.69 -13.58
CA MET A 45 -16.61 -4.41 -12.47
C MET A 45 -15.45 -5.41 -12.42
N LEU A 46 -15.72 -6.71 -12.58
CA LEU A 46 -14.67 -7.73 -12.63
C LEU A 46 -13.71 -7.48 -13.81
N GLN A 47 -14.22 -7.17 -15.00
CA GLN A 47 -13.40 -6.85 -16.16
C GLN A 47 -12.49 -5.63 -15.91
N THR A 48 -13.02 -4.60 -15.25
CA THR A 48 -12.24 -3.42 -14.86
C THR A 48 -11.08 -3.80 -13.95
N LEU A 49 -11.32 -4.65 -12.94
CA LEU A 49 -10.30 -5.12 -12.02
C LEU A 49 -9.27 -6.04 -12.70
N THR A 50 -9.73 -7.03 -13.45
CA THR A 50 -8.88 -8.01 -14.14
C THR A 50 -7.95 -7.32 -15.13
N LYS A 51 -8.48 -6.40 -15.97
CA LYS A 51 -7.66 -5.64 -16.92
C LYS A 51 -6.53 -4.86 -16.23
N LYS A 52 -6.76 -4.37 -15.01
CA LYS A 52 -5.80 -3.54 -14.27
C LYS A 52 -4.76 -4.35 -13.51
N PHE A 53 -5.19 -5.41 -12.82
CA PHE A 53 -4.35 -6.12 -11.85
C PHE A 53 -3.91 -7.50 -12.32
N ILE A 54 -4.69 -8.18 -13.16
CA ILE A 54 -4.47 -9.59 -13.55
C ILE A 54 -4.86 -9.82 -15.02
N PRO A 55 -4.21 -9.14 -15.99
CA PRO A 55 -4.62 -9.20 -17.39
C PRO A 55 -4.53 -10.63 -17.94
N GLY A 56 -5.54 -11.08 -18.71
CA GLY A 56 -5.58 -12.40 -19.32
C GLY A 56 -6.23 -13.51 -18.48
N GLN A 57 -6.75 -13.18 -17.30
CA GLN A 57 -7.45 -14.13 -16.40
C GLN A 57 -8.97 -13.91 -16.36
N GLU A 58 -9.56 -13.25 -17.36
CA GLU A 58 -10.96 -12.80 -17.33
C GLU A 58 -11.95 -13.97 -17.18
N ALA A 59 -11.74 -15.05 -17.92
CA ALA A 59 -12.59 -16.24 -17.84
C ALA A 59 -12.50 -16.91 -16.46
N THR A 60 -11.28 -17.07 -15.94
CA THR A 60 -11.00 -17.68 -14.63
C THR A 60 -11.63 -16.86 -13.50
N VAL A 61 -11.49 -15.53 -13.52
CA VAL A 61 -12.09 -14.63 -12.52
C VAL A 61 -13.61 -14.72 -12.50
N ILE A 62 -14.26 -14.80 -13.66
CA ILE A 62 -15.72 -14.96 -13.74
C ILE A 62 -16.17 -16.31 -13.18
N GLN A 63 -15.40 -17.37 -13.44
CA GLN A 63 -15.66 -18.70 -12.90
C GLN A 63 -15.51 -18.73 -11.38
N GLU A 64 -14.40 -18.19 -10.85
CA GLU A 64 -14.16 -18.04 -9.41
C GLU A 64 -15.29 -17.26 -8.75
N TRP A 65 -15.67 -16.11 -9.32
CA TRP A 65 -16.73 -15.26 -8.79
C TRP A 65 -18.09 -15.97 -8.74
N THR A 66 -18.39 -16.79 -9.74
CA THR A 66 -19.65 -17.55 -9.79
C THR A 66 -19.77 -18.53 -8.62
N SER A 67 -18.67 -19.21 -8.28
CA SER A 67 -18.60 -20.11 -7.11
C SER A 67 -18.59 -19.33 -5.79
N TYR A 68 -17.79 -18.26 -5.73
CA TYR A 68 -17.68 -17.36 -4.58
C TYR A 68 -19.04 -16.85 -4.08
N LYS A 69 -19.98 -16.52 -4.98
CA LYS A 69 -21.34 -16.09 -4.62
C LYS A 69 -22.03 -17.04 -3.63
N GLN A 70 -21.83 -18.35 -3.77
CA GLN A 70 -22.47 -19.32 -2.88
C GLN A 70 -21.91 -19.21 -1.45
N HIS A 71 -20.61 -18.99 -1.30
CA HIS A 71 -19.98 -18.80 0.01
C HIS A 71 -20.39 -17.49 0.69
N VAL A 72 -20.75 -16.46 -0.07
CA VAL A 72 -21.30 -15.20 0.44
C VAL A 72 -22.76 -15.33 0.89
N LEU A 73 -23.58 -16.09 0.16
CA LEU A 73 -25.00 -16.23 0.49
C LEU A 73 -25.27 -17.22 1.62
N VAL A 74 -24.55 -18.36 1.63
CA VAL A 74 -24.88 -19.50 2.50
C VAL A 74 -23.67 -20.01 3.28
N GLY A 75 -22.45 -19.65 2.89
CA GLY A 75 -21.22 -20.21 3.45
C GLY A 75 -20.51 -19.31 4.45
N THR A 76 -19.19 -19.46 4.51
CA THR A 76 -18.27 -18.83 5.47
C THR A 76 -18.27 -17.30 5.43
N PHE A 77 -18.69 -16.69 4.32
CA PHE A 77 -18.74 -15.24 4.15
C PHE A 77 -20.12 -14.64 4.48
N LYS A 78 -21.09 -15.47 4.87
CA LYS A 78 -22.43 -15.00 5.25
C LYS A 78 -22.35 -14.01 6.41
N ASP A 79 -23.18 -12.97 6.32
CA ASP A 79 -23.31 -11.89 7.32
C ASP A 79 -22.03 -11.06 7.54
N LYS A 80 -21.00 -11.22 6.69
CA LYS A 80 -19.77 -10.42 6.74
C LYS A 80 -19.86 -9.17 5.86
N THR A 81 -19.18 -8.13 6.31
CA THR A 81 -18.96 -6.91 5.53
C THR A 81 -17.95 -7.16 4.41
N GLN A 82 -17.96 -6.29 3.37
CA GLN A 82 -16.99 -6.38 2.28
C GLN A 82 -15.54 -6.36 2.79
N ALA A 83 -15.23 -5.53 3.79
CA ALA A 83 -13.88 -5.43 4.35
C ALA A 83 -13.45 -6.74 5.02
N GLU A 84 -14.33 -7.36 5.81
CA GLU A 84 -14.04 -8.65 6.45
C GLU A 84 -13.86 -9.77 5.43
N ILE A 85 -14.67 -9.79 4.36
CA ILE A 85 -14.52 -10.80 3.30
C ILE A 85 -13.18 -10.62 2.58
N MET A 86 -12.83 -9.39 2.21
CA MET A 86 -11.54 -9.11 1.56
C MET A 86 -10.36 -9.46 2.47
N GLN A 87 -10.46 -9.24 3.77
CA GLN A 87 -9.43 -9.64 4.74
C GLN A 87 -9.28 -11.15 4.85
N LEU A 88 -10.39 -11.91 4.79
CA LEU A 88 -10.35 -13.37 4.79
C LEU A 88 -9.72 -13.91 3.51
N LEU A 89 -10.10 -13.35 2.35
CA LEU A 89 -9.51 -13.70 1.05
C LEU A 89 -8.01 -13.36 0.99
N ALA A 90 -7.59 -12.28 1.63
CA ALA A 90 -6.18 -11.87 1.70
C ALA A 90 -5.41 -12.52 2.87
N SER A 91 -6.05 -13.36 3.68
CA SER A 91 -5.39 -13.98 4.83
C SER A 91 -4.39 -15.05 4.40
N GLU A 92 -3.32 -15.22 5.16
CA GLU A 92 -2.25 -16.20 4.89
C GLU A 92 -2.70 -17.68 4.99
N LYS A 93 -3.99 -17.94 5.25
CA LYS A 93 -4.51 -19.31 5.25
C LYS A 93 -4.82 -19.70 3.81
N ASP A 94 -4.00 -20.61 3.28
CA ASP A 94 -3.97 -21.01 1.86
C ASP A 94 -5.30 -21.57 1.30
N GLU A 95 -6.28 -21.90 2.15
CA GLU A 95 -7.55 -22.51 1.74
C GLU A 95 -8.28 -21.73 0.63
N TRP A 96 -8.34 -20.40 0.73
CA TRP A 96 -9.02 -19.58 -0.30
C TRP A 96 -8.12 -19.27 -1.49
N ALA A 97 -6.79 -19.26 -1.30
CA ALA A 97 -5.84 -19.05 -2.38
C ALA A 97 -5.84 -20.22 -3.37
N GLU A 98 -6.11 -21.44 -2.90
CA GLU A 98 -6.29 -22.62 -3.75
C GLU A 98 -7.59 -22.59 -4.55
N ILE A 99 -8.68 -22.11 -3.94
CA ILE A 99 -10.02 -22.13 -4.54
C ILE A 99 -10.25 -20.90 -5.43
N TYR A 100 -9.79 -19.72 -5.00
CA TYR A 100 -10.02 -18.42 -5.63
C TYR A 100 -8.72 -17.59 -5.73
N PRO A 101 -7.67 -18.08 -6.42
CA PRO A 101 -6.38 -17.41 -6.48
C PRO A 101 -6.47 -15.98 -7.01
N ASN A 102 -7.32 -15.73 -8.01
CA ASN A 102 -7.46 -14.40 -8.59
C ASN A 102 -8.26 -13.46 -7.70
N LEU A 103 -9.37 -13.92 -7.10
CA LEU A 103 -10.13 -13.08 -6.16
C LEU A 103 -9.32 -12.73 -4.91
N CYS A 104 -8.46 -13.64 -4.42
CA CYS A 104 -7.54 -13.37 -3.31
C CYS A 104 -6.50 -12.31 -3.67
N LEU A 105 -5.94 -12.38 -4.88
CA LEU A 105 -5.03 -11.35 -5.39
C LEU A 105 -5.73 -10.00 -5.54
N LEU A 106 -6.95 -9.97 -6.06
CA LEU A 106 -7.76 -8.74 -6.15
C LEU A 106 -8.08 -8.19 -4.76
N ALA A 107 -8.52 -9.01 -3.82
CA ALA A 107 -8.81 -8.58 -2.45
C ALA A 107 -7.55 -7.97 -1.78
N SER A 108 -6.41 -8.63 -1.93
CA SER A 108 -5.12 -8.15 -1.43
C SER A 108 -4.74 -6.80 -2.06
N ALA A 109 -4.88 -6.68 -3.39
CA ALA A 109 -4.64 -5.42 -4.10
C ALA A 109 -5.56 -4.31 -3.59
N GLY A 110 -6.85 -4.59 -3.40
CA GLY A 110 -7.82 -3.62 -2.88
C GLY A 110 -7.49 -3.12 -1.47
N LEU A 111 -7.03 -4.01 -0.58
CA LEU A 111 -6.69 -3.67 0.81
C LEU A 111 -5.41 -2.84 0.94
N VAL A 112 -4.46 -2.97 0.01
CA VAL A 112 -3.20 -2.20 0.05
C VAL A 112 -3.30 -0.83 -0.63
N ILE A 113 -4.40 -0.54 -1.33
CA ILE A 113 -4.60 0.77 -1.96
C ILE A 113 -4.88 1.82 -0.86
N PRO A 114 -4.04 2.86 -0.74
CA PRO A 114 -4.30 3.93 0.21
C PRO A 114 -5.48 4.77 -0.28
N VAL A 115 -6.64 4.62 0.37
CA VAL A 115 -7.86 5.40 0.06
C VAL A 115 -7.83 6.80 0.69
N SER A 116 -6.90 7.07 1.60
CA SER A 116 -6.78 8.37 2.30
C SER A 116 -5.38 8.97 2.24
N SER A 117 -5.32 10.30 2.28
CA SER A 117 -4.08 11.09 2.37
C SER A 117 -3.43 11.07 3.76
N VAL A 118 -4.03 10.41 4.74
CA VAL A 118 -3.55 10.40 6.13
C VAL A 118 -2.12 9.83 6.23
N ASN A 119 -1.80 8.83 5.39
CA ASN A 119 -0.42 8.33 5.30
C ASN A 119 0.54 9.39 4.74
N CYS A 120 0.11 10.18 3.76
CA CYS A 120 0.92 11.29 3.25
C CYS A 120 1.15 12.38 4.31
N GLU A 121 0.15 12.68 5.15
CA GLU A 121 0.29 13.64 6.25
C GLU A 121 1.30 13.18 7.31
N ARG A 122 1.37 11.87 7.58
CA ARG A 122 2.41 11.28 8.43
C ARG A 122 3.81 11.47 7.82
N ASP A 123 3.95 11.31 6.51
CA ASP A 123 5.22 11.50 5.81
C ASP A 123 5.65 12.98 5.83
N PHE A 124 4.72 13.92 5.63
CA PHE A 124 5.00 15.35 5.76
C PHE A 124 5.38 15.74 7.20
N SER A 125 4.70 15.18 8.18
CA SER A 125 5.04 15.39 9.59
C SER A 125 6.44 14.87 9.92
N THR A 126 6.79 13.70 9.37
CA THR A 126 8.14 13.12 9.50
C THR A 126 9.18 13.97 8.78
N MET A 127 8.82 14.54 7.62
CA MET A 127 9.67 15.48 6.90
C MET A 127 9.96 16.74 7.71
N ASN A 128 8.99 17.29 8.43
CA ASN A 128 9.21 18.45 9.31
C ASN A 128 10.14 18.11 10.50
N ARG A 129 10.14 16.86 10.98
CA ARG A 129 11.10 16.40 12.01
C ARG A 129 12.51 16.23 11.46
N VAL A 130 12.64 15.74 10.22
CA VAL A 130 13.93 15.53 9.56
C VAL A 130 14.52 16.85 9.04
N LYS A 131 13.69 17.75 8.52
CA LYS A 131 14.06 19.09 8.05
C LYS A 131 13.65 20.15 9.07
N THR A 132 14.51 20.34 10.05
CA THR A 132 14.41 21.47 10.99
C THR A 132 14.98 22.74 10.37
N ASP A 133 14.80 23.89 11.04
CA ASP A 133 15.36 25.18 10.58
C ASP A 133 16.87 25.13 10.38
N LEU A 134 17.58 24.40 11.26
CA LEU A 134 19.03 24.18 11.17
C LEU A 134 19.42 23.17 10.07
N ARG A 135 18.49 22.32 9.63
CA ARG A 135 18.71 21.23 8.67
C ARG A 135 17.85 21.35 7.41
N ASN A 136 17.51 22.58 7.01
CA ASN A 136 16.58 22.85 5.92
C ASN A 136 17.14 22.59 4.50
N ARG A 137 18.46 22.39 4.35
CA ARG A 137 19.14 22.18 3.06
C ARG A 137 19.13 20.73 2.54
N LEU A 138 18.55 19.78 3.26
CA LEU A 138 18.40 18.40 2.79
C LEU A 138 17.52 18.34 1.53
N LYS A 139 18.03 17.69 0.48
CA LYS A 139 17.35 17.52 -0.81
C LYS A 139 17.67 16.16 -1.41
N GLY A 140 16.88 15.75 -2.40
CA GLY A 140 17.14 14.58 -3.24
C GLY A 140 17.29 13.28 -2.44
N GLU A 141 18.27 12.47 -2.82
CA GLU A 141 18.51 11.14 -2.25
C GLU A 141 18.81 11.17 -0.75
N HIS A 142 19.54 12.18 -0.28
CA HIS A 142 19.92 12.27 1.13
C HIS A 142 18.69 12.52 2.03
N LEU A 143 17.77 13.38 1.58
CA LEU A 143 16.49 13.56 2.28
C LEU A 143 15.67 12.26 2.26
N ALA A 144 15.59 11.59 1.11
CA ALA A 144 14.84 10.34 0.98
C ALA A 144 15.41 9.22 1.86
N ALA A 145 16.73 9.13 2.01
CA ALA A 145 17.38 8.18 2.91
C ALA A 145 17.04 8.48 4.38
N CYS A 146 17.12 9.74 4.81
CA CYS A 146 16.76 10.12 6.18
C CYS A 146 15.28 9.88 6.48
N LEU A 147 14.38 10.17 5.53
CA LEU A 147 12.95 9.88 5.69
C LEU A 147 12.70 8.36 5.81
N ARG A 148 13.32 7.55 4.96
CA ARG A 148 13.16 6.08 5.04
C ARG A 148 13.60 5.52 6.38
N ILE A 149 14.72 6.01 6.93
CA ILE A 149 15.19 5.63 8.26
C ILE A 149 14.25 6.15 9.34
N ALA A 150 13.76 7.38 9.24
CA ALA A 150 12.84 7.94 10.25
C ALA A 150 11.48 7.23 10.28
N VAL A 151 11.00 6.74 9.12
CA VAL A 151 9.70 6.06 9.01
C VAL A 151 9.81 4.56 9.33
N ASN A 152 10.84 3.88 8.84
CA ASN A 152 10.94 2.41 8.88
C ASN A 152 12.13 1.89 9.69
N GLY A 153 13.00 2.78 10.17
CA GLY A 153 14.19 2.38 10.92
C GLY A 153 13.82 1.83 12.31
N PRO A 154 14.71 1.00 12.89
CA PRO A 154 14.53 0.54 14.25
C PRO A 154 14.58 1.72 15.23
N ALA A 155 13.99 1.52 16.41
CA ALA A 155 14.17 2.46 17.52
C ALA A 155 15.67 2.64 17.80
N PRO A 156 16.12 3.84 18.23
CA PRO A 156 17.53 4.10 18.53
C PRO A 156 18.15 3.03 19.43
N GLU A 157 17.41 2.57 20.43
CA GLU A 157 17.86 1.58 21.41
C GLU A 157 18.07 0.19 20.80
N ALA A 158 17.34 -0.14 19.74
CA ALA A 158 17.43 -1.41 19.03
C ALA A 158 18.42 -1.36 17.85
N PHE A 159 18.99 -0.20 17.54
CA PHE A 159 19.92 -0.05 16.42
C PHE A 159 21.29 -0.66 16.77
N PRO A 160 21.87 -1.53 15.92
CA PRO A 160 23.14 -2.20 16.21
C PRO A 160 24.34 -1.26 15.98
N TYR A 161 24.57 -0.33 16.92
CA TYR A 161 25.62 0.69 16.81
C TYR A 161 27.03 0.11 16.64
N ALA A 162 27.34 -1.02 17.31
CA ALA A 162 28.66 -1.66 17.20
C ALA A 162 28.96 -2.09 15.75
N GLN A 163 28.03 -2.79 15.11
CA GLN A 163 28.16 -3.23 13.72
C GLN A 163 28.19 -2.03 12.76
N ALA A 164 27.38 -1.00 13.02
CA ALA A 164 27.37 0.21 12.22
C ALA A 164 28.71 0.95 12.28
N LEU A 165 29.35 1.01 13.46
CA LEU A 165 30.68 1.59 13.65
C LEU A 165 31.75 0.81 12.88
N GLU A 166 31.74 -0.52 12.96
CA GLU A 166 32.65 -1.37 12.19
C GLU A 166 32.53 -1.11 10.69
N LEU A 167 31.29 -1.07 10.17
CA LEU A 167 31.02 -0.76 8.76
C LEU A 167 31.47 0.66 8.39
N PHE A 168 31.26 1.64 9.26
CA PHE A 168 31.64 3.03 9.03
C PHE A 168 33.15 3.19 8.84
N PHE A 169 33.94 2.47 9.65
CA PHE A 169 35.42 2.49 9.62
C PHE A 169 36.06 1.49 8.64
N ARG A 170 35.29 0.70 7.88
CA ARG A 170 35.84 -0.08 6.75
C ARG A 170 36.52 0.79 5.69
N LYS A 171 36.13 2.07 5.60
CA LYS A 171 36.80 3.08 4.77
C LYS A 171 37.61 4.00 5.67
N PRO A 172 38.79 4.49 5.23
CA PRO A 172 39.61 5.39 6.02
C PRO A 172 38.84 6.67 6.35
N ARG A 173 38.75 7.01 7.64
CA ARG A 173 38.06 8.20 8.15
C ARG A 173 39.06 9.12 8.83
N ARG A 174 38.81 10.43 8.75
CA ARG A 174 39.63 11.44 9.46
C ARG A 174 39.32 11.53 10.96
N ILE A 175 38.15 11.03 11.37
CA ILE A 175 37.70 11.05 12.77
C ILE A 175 38.43 9.94 13.51
N LYS A 176 39.13 10.30 14.60
CA LYS A 176 39.74 9.36 15.54
C LYS A 176 39.12 9.56 16.92
N CYS A 177 38.94 8.48 17.67
CA CYS A 177 38.53 8.60 19.06
C CYS A 177 39.73 8.96 19.96
N SER A 178 39.44 9.38 21.18
CA SER A 178 40.47 9.73 22.18
C SER A 178 41.27 8.53 22.68
N ASP A 179 40.78 7.31 22.45
CA ASP A 179 41.45 6.08 22.82
C ASP A 179 42.57 5.74 21.83
N LYS A 180 43.80 5.72 22.35
CA LYS A 180 45.02 5.41 21.61
C LYS A 180 45.18 3.93 21.28
N GLN A 181 44.32 3.04 21.78
CA GLN A 181 44.35 1.61 21.46
C GLN A 181 43.16 1.14 20.61
N CYS A 182 42.34 2.07 20.12
CA CYS A 182 41.15 1.73 19.35
C CYS A 182 41.50 1.13 17.97
N HIS A 183 41.18 -0.15 17.79
CA HIS A 183 41.43 -0.93 16.57
C HIS A 183 40.50 -0.57 15.39
N LEU A 184 39.44 0.21 15.62
CA LEU A 184 38.49 0.61 14.57
C LEU A 184 38.95 1.88 13.84
N CYS A 185 39.37 2.93 14.55
CA CYS A 185 39.72 4.22 13.95
C CYS A 185 41.21 4.38 13.59
N GLN A 186 42.04 3.39 13.92
CA GLN A 186 43.49 3.41 13.66
C GLN A 186 43.92 2.57 12.45
N LYS A 187 42.96 2.01 11.70
CA LYS A 187 43.24 1.37 10.41
C LYS A 187 43.58 2.37 9.32
#